data_AF-A0A2E1Q6S6-F1
#
_entry.id   AF-A0A2E1Q6S6-F1
#
_cell.length_a   1.000
_cell.length_b   1.000
_cell.length_c   1.000
_cell.angle_alpha   90.00
_cell.angle_beta   90.00
_cell.angle_gamma   90.00
#
_symmetry.space_group_name_H-M   'P 1'
#
loop_
_entity.id
_entity.type
_entity.pdbx_description
1 polymer ?
#
loop_
_entity_poly.entity_id
_entity_poly.type
_entity_poly.pdbx_seq_one_letter_code
_entity_poly.pdbx_strand_id
1 'polypeptide(L)' 'MAKQATLSTNIDLELKKALSDFCKRHGLKIQSVVETAIREQLEDEIDLGSYHERKDEDEVPLSSILKKRKK' A
#
# COMPACT_ATOMS: atom_id res chain seq x y z
N MET A 1 -5.16 -6.51 21.71
CA MET A 1 -6.06 -6.88 20.60
C MET A 1 -6.37 -5.60 19.83
N ALA A 2 -6.02 -5.50 18.55
CA ALA A 2 -6.41 -4.33 17.74
C ALA A 2 -7.95 -4.28 17.62
N LYS A 3 -8.55 -3.09 17.66
CA LYS A 3 -9.99 -2.93 17.45
C LYS A 3 -10.31 -3.28 15.99
N GLN A 4 -11.19 -4.25 15.78
CA GLN A 4 -11.66 -4.61 14.44
C GLN A 4 -12.90 -3.81 14.09
N ALA A 5 -13.02 -3.41 12.83
CA ALA A 5 -14.20 -2.77 12.27
C ALA A 5 -14.69 -3.59 11.06
N THR A 6 -16.00 -3.55 10.81
CA THR A 6 -16.61 -4.24 9.67
C THR A 6 -16.60 -3.32 8.46
N LEU A 7 -16.09 -3.82 7.33
CA LEU A 7 -16.24 -3.19 6.01
C LEU A 7 -17.27 -3.99 5.21
N SER A 8 -18.42 -3.35 4.94
CA SER A 8 -19.48 -3.93 4.11
C SER A 8 -19.54 -3.18 2.79
N THR A 9 -19.36 -3.89 1.67
CA THR A 9 -19.44 -3.31 0.33
C THR A 9 -19.89 -4.35 -0.69
N ASN A 10 -20.39 -3.88 -1.83
CA ASN A 10 -20.71 -4.72 -2.98
C ASN A 10 -19.45 -4.90 -3.84
N ILE A 11 -19.28 -6.10 -4.39
CA ILE A 11 -18.19 -6.43 -5.30
C ILE A 11 -18.76 -7.27 -6.44
N ASP A 12 -18.10 -7.21 -7.60
CA ASP A 12 -18.44 -8.05 -8.74
C ASP A 12 -18.52 -9.55 -8.35
N LEU A 13 -19.53 -10.23 -8.89
CA LEU A 13 -19.85 -11.61 -8.53
C LEU A 13 -18.75 -12.58 -8.98
N GLU A 14 -18.19 -12.38 -10.17
CA GLU A 14 -17.13 -13.24 -10.71
C GLU A 14 -15.83 -13.02 -9.93
N LEU A 15 -15.52 -11.76 -9.61
CA LEU A 15 -14.38 -11.43 -8.77
C LEU A 15 -14.49 -12.07 -7.38
N LYS A 16 -15.68 -12.03 -6.75
CA LYS A 16 -15.91 -12.71 -5.46
C LYS A 16 -15.66 -14.22 -5.55
N LYS A 17 -16.10 -14.86 -6.64
CA LYS A 17 -15.87 -16.29 -6.87
C LYS A 17 -14.37 -16.58 -7.03
N ALA A 18 -13.69 -15.81 -7.88
CA ALA A 18 -12.26 -15.96 -8.11
C ALA A 18 -11.44 -15.77 -6.82
N LEU A 19 -11.77 -14.75 -6.01
CA LEU A 19 -11.14 -14.50 -4.71
C LEU A 19 -11.38 -15.66 -3.73
N SER A 20 -12.60 -16.18 -3.69
CA SER A 20 -12.94 -17.32 -2.82
C SER A 20 -12.15 -18.58 -3.20
N ASP A 21 -12.04 -18.87 -4.51
CA ASP A 21 -11.33 -20.05 -4.99
C ASP A 21 -9.81 -19.91 -4.81
N PHE A 22 -9.27 -18.70 -5.02
CA PHE A 22 -7.89 -18.40 -4.68
C PHE A 22 -7.62 -18.64 -3.19
N CYS A 23 -8.44 -18.08 -2.30
CA CYS A 23 -8.26 -18.25 -0.86
C CYS A 23 -8.33 -19.72 -0.43
N LYS A 24 -9.25 -20.51 -1.01
CA LYS A 24 -9.35 -21.95 -0.75
C LYS A 24 -8.10 -22.72 -1.18
N ARG A 25 -7.56 -22.44 -2.37
CA ARG A 25 -6.36 -23.12 -2.88
C ARG A 25 -5.12 -22.83 -2.04
N HIS A 26 -5.03 -21.63 -1.48
CA HIS A 26 -3.84 -21.16 -0.75
C HIS A 26 -3.99 -21.22 0.78
N GLY A 27 -5.13 -21.69 1.31
CA GLY A 27 -5.37 -21.75 2.75
C GLY A 27 -5.46 -20.39 3.44
N LEU A 28 -5.92 -19.36 2.71
CA LEU A 28 -5.97 -17.98 3.18
C LEU A 28 -7.39 -17.56 3.60
N LYS A 29 -7.47 -16.57 4.49
CA LYS A 29 -8.74 -15.91 4.82
C LYS A 29 -8.96 -14.74 3.87
N ILE A 30 -10.16 -14.64 3.30
CA ILE A 30 -10.58 -13.52 2.44
C ILE A 30 -10.29 -12.17 3.12
N GLN A 31 -10.62 -12.03 4.41
CA GLN A 31 -10.35 -10.82 5.18
C GLN A 31 -8.87 -10.41 5.11
N SER A 32 -7.94 -11.36 5.29
CA SER A 32 -6.51 -11.06 5.29
C SER A 32 -6.05 -10.60 3.90
N VAL A 33 -6.54 -11.25 2.84
CA VAL A 33 -6.18 -10.88 1.46
C VAL A 33 -6.71 -9.49 1.12
N VAL A 34 -7.96 -9.21 1.47
CA VAL A 34 -8.59 -7.89 1.24
C VAL A 34 -7.91 -6.80 2.05
N GLU A 35 -7.60 -7.06 3.33
CA GLU A 35 -6.92 -6.09 4.19
C GLU A 35 -5.51 -5.77 3.68
N THR A 36 -4.75 -6.78 3.26
CA THR A 36 -3.43 -6.58 2.66
C THR A 36 -3.53 -5.76 1.38
N ALA A 37 -4.42 -6.14 0.45
CA ALA A 37 -4.58 -5.41 -0.81
C ALA A 37 -4.99 -3.95 -0.61
N ILE A 38 -5.89 -3.66 0.35
CA ILE A 38 -6.29 -2.29 0.69
C ILE A 38 -5.11 -1.53 1.29
N ARG A 39 -4.33 -2.15 2.18
CA ARG A 39 -3.16 -1.52 2.79
C ARG A 39 -2.12 -1.15 1.74
N GLU A 40 -1.76 -2.11 0.88
CA GLU A 40 -0.79 -1.90 -0.20
C GLU A 40 -1.23 -0.75 -1.11
N GLN A 41 -2.49 -0.75 -1.54
CA GLN A 41 -3.02 0.32 -2.40
C GLN A 41 -2.98 1.71 -1.74
N LEU A 42 -3.21 1.80 -0.42
CA LEU A 42 -3.14 3.07 0.31
C LEU A 42 -1.70 3.54 0.52
N GLU A 43 -0.78 2.62 0.79
CA GLU A 43 0.66 2.90 0.93
C GLU A 43 1.22 3.39 -0.41
N ASP A 44 0.89 2.73 -1.52
CA ASP A 44 1.30 3.14 -2.87
C ASP A 44 0.84 4.57 -3.21
N GLU A 45 -0.38 4.94 -2.83
CA GLU A 45 -0.90 6.30 -3.09
C GLU A 45 -0.14 7.37 -2.29
N ILE A 46 0.25 7.07 -1.04
CA ILE A 46 1.06 7.96 -0.21
C ILE A 46 2.47 8.12 -0.81
N ASP A 47 3.06 7.01 -1.27
CA ASP A 47 4.38 7.01 -1.89
C ASP A 47 4.36 7.79 -3.22
N LEU A 48 3.32 7.61 -4.02
CA LEU A 48 3.12 8.39 -5.24
C LEU A 48 2.96 9.87 -4.93
N GLY A 49 2.21 10.25 -3.90
CA GLY A 49 2.11 11.64 -3.44
C GLY A 49 3.49 12.22 -3.11
N SER A 50 4.26 11.50 -2.31
CA SER A 50 5.63 11.88 -1.92
C SER A 50 6.56 12.01 -3.13
N TYR A 51 6.42 11.13 -4.12
CA TYR A 51 7.15 11.24 -5.39
C TYR A 51 6.77 12.51 -6.14
N HIS A 52 5.48 12.79 -6.29
CA HIS A 52 5.00 13.97 -7.02
C HIS A 52 5.44 15.29 -6.37
N GLU A 53 5.52 15.36 -5.05
CA GLU A 53 6.06 16.53 -4.33
C GLU A 53 7.55 16.74 -4.61
N ARG A 54 8.31 15.64 -4.74
CA ARG A 54 9.77 15.67 -4.79
C ARG A 54 10.35 15.64 -6.20
N LYS A 55 9.58 15.20 -7.20
CA LYS A 55 10.09 14.95 -8.57
C LYS A 55 10.63 16.20 -9.26
N ASP A 56 10.11 17.38 -8.88
CA ASP A 56 10.48 18.68 -9.45
C ASP A 56 11.34 19.51 -8.48
N GLU A 57 11.86 18.90 -7.39
CA GLU A 57 12.77 19.57 -6.47
C GLU A 57 14.13 19.86 -7.14
N ASP A 58 14.72 20.99 -6.76
CA ASP A 58 16.07 21.35 -7.22
C ASP A 58 17.10 20.30 -6.80
N GLU A 59 17.87 19.81 -7.78
CA GLU A 59 18.96 18.89 -7.50
C GLU A 59 20.07 19.57 -6.71
N VAL A 60 20.48 18.95 -5.60
CA VAL A 60 21.60 19.41 -4.78
C VAL A 60 22.78 18.47 -4.89
N PRO A 61 24.01 18.97 -5.13
CA PRO A 61 25.19 18.13 -5.18
C PRO A 61 25.39 17.35 -3.87
N LEU A 62 25.64 16.04 -3.97
CA LEU A 62 25.88 15.16 -2.82
C LEU A 62 27.01 15.68 -1.92
N SER A 63 28.03 16.30 -2.51
CA SER A 63 29.15 16.91 -1.77
C SER A 63 28.70 18.02 -0.80
N SER A 64 27.66 18.78 -1.15
CA SER A 64 27.07 19.82 -0.29
C SER A 64 26.31 19.23 0.90
N ILE A 65 25.63 18.09 0.70
CA ILE A 65 24.93 17.35 1.76
C ILE A 65 25.92 16.75 2.76
N LEU A 66 26.97 16.08 2.26
CA LEU A 66 27.97 15.41 3.09
C LEU A 66 28.77 16.38 3.98
N LYS A 67 29.01 17.60 3.51
CA LYS A 67 29.64 18.66 4.32
C LYS A 67 28.75 19.11 5.50
N LYS A 68 27.42 19.14 5.32
CA LYS A 68 26.47 19.52 6.39
C LYS A 68 26.38 18.48 7.52
N ARG A 69 26.55 17.18 7.21
CA ARG A 69 26.46 16.07 8.19
C ARG A 69 27.74 15.79 8.99
N LYS A 70 28.88 16.38 8.62
CA LYS A 70 30.17 16.22 9.34
C LYS A 70 30.38 17.25 10.46
N LYS A 71 29.37 18.04 10.79
CA LYS A 71 29.29 18.89 11.98
C LYS A 71 28.41 18.22 13.01
#